data_AF-A0A7X5L7K9-F1
#
_entry.id   AF-A0A7X5L7K9-F1
#
_cell.length_a   1.000
_cell.length_b   1.000
_cell.length_c   1.000
_cell.angle_alpha   90.00
_cell.angle_beta   90.00
_cell.angle_gamma   90.00
#
_symmetry.space_group_name_H-M   'P 1'
#
loop_
_entity.id
_entity.type
_entity.pdbx_description
1 polymer ?
#
loop_
_entity_poly.entity_id
_entity_poly.type
_entity_poly.pdbx_seq_one_letter_code
_entity_poly.pdbx_strand_id
1 'polypeptide(L)'
;MAGLELKSVGEVIIISCEMWEHMNGLNYISRFRNYRERKQGMISKNIILKNQKEIIEFISIIERYPYSIMISEGHCTMNAKSILGMLAISFHRIMTMNIHADSADDLLEAVSKFICNEYRQVG
;
A
#
# COMPACT_ATOMS: atom_id res chain seq x y z
N MET A 1 -2.78 -12.25 34.94
CA MET A 1 -2.67 -10.79 34.76
C MET A 1 -1.25 -10.47 34.34
N ALA A 2 -1.02 -10.31 33.04
CA ALA A 2 0.26 -9.84 32.50
C ALA A 2 -0.05 -8.49 31.85
N GLY A 3 0.64 -7.45 32.33
CA GLY A 3 0.36 -6.06 32.01
C GLY A 3 0.70 -5.70 30.56
N LEU A 4 -0.14 -4.85 29.98
CA LEU A 4 0.26 -4.04 28.83
C LEU A 4 1.34 -3.06 29.29
N GLU A 5 2.58 -3.22 28.81
CA GLU A 5 3.51 -2.09 28.73
C GLU A 5 3.35 -1.42 27.37
N LEU A 6 2.57 -0.32 27.36
CA LEU A 6 2.58 0.65 26.27
C LEU A 6 3.84 1.49 26.40
N LYS A 7 4.90 1.16 25.65
CA LYS A 7 6.03 2.08 25.46
C LYS A 7 5.76 2.98 24.27
N SER A 8 5.30 4.18 24.58
CA SER A 8 5.26 5.32 23.66
C SER A 8 6.70 5.75 23.34
N VAL A 9 7.14 5.50 22.11
CA VAL A 9 8.18 6.31 21.45
C VAL A 9 7.81 6.44 19.96
N GLY A 10 7.17 7.55 19.60
CA GLY A 10 6.95 7.99 18.21
C GLY A 10 5.89 7.17 17.44
N GLU A 11 4.86 7.85 16.95
CA GLU A 11 3.75 7.26 16.18
C GLU A 11 4.22 6.50 14.93
N VAL A 12 4.43 5.19 15.06
CA VAL A 12 4.45 4.26 13.92
C VAL A 12 3.78 2.97 14.38
N ILE A 13 2.53 2.77 13.97
CA ILE A 13 1.94 1.42 14.00
C ILE A 13 2.57 0.66 12.85
N ILE A 14 3.77 0.13 13.07
CA ILE A 14 4.22 -1.03 12.31
C ILE A 14 3.34 -2.15 12.85
N ILE A 15 2.28 -2.53 12.12
CA ILE A 15 1.75 -3.88 12.31
C ILE A 15 2.85 -4.79 11.76
N SER A 16 3.81 -5.10 12.63
CA SER A 16 4.70 -6.22 12.42
C SER A 16 3.79 -7.42 12.20
N CYS A 17 4.11 -8.18 11.18
CA CYS A 17 3.31 -9.28 10.65
C CYS A 17 2.97 -10.37 11.71
N GLU A 18 3.52 -10.26 12.92
CA GLU A 18 3.36 -11.21 14.03
C GLU A 18 2.16 -10.91 14.96
N MET A 19 1.52 -9.73 14.88
CA MET A 19 0.41 -9.38 15.79
C MET A 19 -0.99 -9.78 15.26
N TRP A 20 -1.09 -10.21 14.00
CA TRP A 20 -2.39 -10.48 13.37
C TRP A 20 -2.88 -11.93 13.56
N GLU A 21 -1.98 -12.88 13.87
CA GLU A 21 -2.35 -14.29 14.06
C GLU A 21 -3.08 -14.55 15.39
N HIS A 22 -3.00 -13.63 16.36
CA HIS A 22 -3.58 -13.83 17.70
C HIS A 22 -5.01 -13.27 17.85
N MET A 23 -5.48 -12.44 16.92
CA MET A 23 -6.70 -11.66 17.16
C MET A 23 -7.96 -12.08 16.39
N ASN A 24 -7.91 -12.85 15.29
CA ASN A 24 -9.13 -13.37 14.65
C ASN A 24 -8.87 -14.60 13.76
N GLY A 25 -9.67 -15.65 13.97
CA GLY A 25 -9.53 -16.96 13.36
C GLY A 25 -9.57 -16.99 11.82
N LEU A 26 -8.52 -17.57 11.26
CA LEU A 26 -8.51 -18.65 10.25
C LEU A 26 -9.33 -18.56 8.95
N ASN A 27 -9.78 -17.38 8.49
CA ASN A 27 -10.35 -17.30 7.12
C ASN A 27 -9.88 -16.12 6.24
N TYR A 28 -9.09 -15.18 6.77
CA TYR A 28 -8.54 -14.08 5.95
C TYR A 28 -7.04 -14.25 5.60
N ILE A 29 -6.36 -15.20 6.24
CA ILE A 29 -4.89 -15.33 6.21
C ILE A 29 -4.41 -16.33 5.14
N SER A 30 -5.29 -17.23 4.68
CA SER A 30 -4.93 -18.32 3.75
C SER A 30 -4.52 -17.85 2.34
N ARG A 31 -4.76 -16.58 1.98
CA ARG A 31 -4.32 -16.01 0.69
C ARG A 31 -3.01 -15.22 0.77
N PHE A 32 -2.56 -14.83 1.97
CA PHE A 32 -1.36 -14.01 2.14
C PHE A 32 -0.06 -14.81 2.31
N ARG A 33 -0.13 -16.13 2.51
CA ARG A 33 1.04 -17.02 2.68
C ARG A 33 1.74 -17.45 1.38
N ASN A 34 1.52 -16.71 0.28
CA ASN A 34 2.24 -16.90 -0.98
C ASN A 34 2.86 -15.58 -1.47
N TYR A 35 3.45 -14.79 -0.57
CA TYR A 35 4.56 -13.90 -0.95
C TYR A 35 5.83 -14.75 -1.11
N ARG A 36 5.75 -15.75 -2.01
CA ARG A 36 6.85 -16.63 -2.38
C ARG A 36 7.69 -15.85 -3.39
N GLU A 37 8.97 -15.73 -3.11
CA GLU A 37 10.03 -15.06 -3.88
C GLU A 37 10.07 -15.46 -5.36
N ARG A 38 9.14 -14.98 -6.18
CA ARG A 38 9.31 -14.92 -7.63
C ARG A 38 10.03 -13.62 -7.91
N LYS A 39 11.19 -13.68 -8.56
CA LYS A 39 11.83 -12.53 -9.22
C LYS A 39 10.91 -12.03 -10.34
N GLN A 40 9.79 -11.42 -9.98
CA GLN A 40 8.96 -10.68 -10.91
C GLN A 40 9.55 -9.28 -11.06
N GLY A 41 9.49 -8.72 -12.27
CA GLY A 41 9.79 -7.31 -12.47
C GLY A 41 9.00 -6.42 -11.50
N MET A 42 9.56 -5.25 -11.20
CA MET A 42 8.89 -4.23 -10.40
C MET A 42 8.82 -2.95 -11.22
N ILE A 43 7.60 -2.48 -11.45
CA ILE A 43 7.34 -1.21 -12.12
C ILE A 43 6.97 -0.20 -11.04
N SER A 44 7.75 0.88 -10.94
CA SER A 44 7.54 1.93 -9.94
C SER A 44 7.07 3.24 -10.60
N LYS A 45 6.03 3.85 -10.03
CA LYS A 45 5.51 5.17 -10.45
C LYS A 45 5.23 6.03 -9.23
N ASN A 46 5.53 7.32 -9.34
CA ASN A 46 5.11 8.30 -8.34
C ASN A 46 3.63 8.61 -8.54
N ILE A 47 2.87 8.66 -7.45
CA ILE A 47 1.45 9.03 -7.45
C ILE A 47 1.16 10.08 -6.38
N ILE A 48 0.08 10.84 -6.59
CA ILE A 48 -0.49 11.73 -5.57
C ILE A 48 -1.99 11.43 -5.45
N LEU A 49 -2.45 11.22 -4.22
CA LEU A 49 -3.87 11.10 -3.87
C LEU A 49 -4.23 12.29 -2.97
N LYS A 50 -5.18 13.12 -3.42
CA LYS A 50 -5.48 14.42 -2.80
C LYS A 50 -6.49 14.35 -1.68
N ASN A 51 -7.34 13.33 -1.66
CA ASN A 51 -8.42 13.20 -0.70
C ASN A 51 -8.93 11.74 -0.63
N GLN A 52 -9.82 11.47 0.34
CA GLN A 52 -10.40 10.13 0.53
C GLN A 52 -11.17 9.62 -0.68
N LYS A 53 -11.84 10.50 -1.45
CA LYS A 53 -12.57 10.10 -2.65
C LYS A 53 -11.63 9.55 -3.71
N GLU A 54 -10.47 10.18 -3.90
CA GLU A 54 -9.43 9.69 -4.80
C GLU A 54 -8.81 8.37 -4.33
N ILE A 55 -8.68 8.14 -3.01
CA ILE A 55 -8.25 6.84 -2.47
C ILE A 55 -9.24 5.73 -2.85
N ILE A 56 -10.53 5.95 -2.60
CA ILE A 56 -11.58 4.98 -2.90
C ILE A 56 -11.63 4.70 -4.40
N GLU A 57 -11.52 5.75 -5.22
CA GLU A 57 -11.51 5.61 -6.68
C GLU A 57 -10.28 4.86 -7.18
N PHE A 58 -9.09 5.19 -6.67
CA PHE A 58 -7.85 4.48 -6.98
C PHE A 58 -7.95 2.99 -6.64
N ILE A 59 -8.42 2.65 -5.43
CA ILE A 59 -8.63 1.26 -5.01
C ILE A 59 -9.61 0.55 -5.95
N SER A 60 -10.75 1.17 -6.25
CA SER A 60 -11.76 0.59 -7.13
C SER A 60 -11.24 0.32 -8.55
N ILE A 61 -10.27 1.10 -9.02
CA ILE A 61 -9.59 0.85 -10.30
C ILE A 61 -8.63 -0.35 -10.16
N ILE A 62 -7.69 -0.30 -9.23
CA ILE A 62 -6.63 -1.31 -9.12
C ILE A 62 -7.14 -2.70 -8.72
N GLU A 63 -8.28 -2.79 -8.04
CA GLU A 63 -8.93 -4.06 -7.66
C GLU A 63 -9.39 -4.88 -8.87
N ARG A 64 -9.65 -4.22 -10.01
CA ARG A 64 -10.08 -4.88 -11.26
C ARG A 64 -8.93 -5.60 -11.96
N TYR A 65 -7.70 -5.33 -11.57
CA TYR A 65 -6.50 -5.88 -12.20
C TYR A 65 -5.81 -6.93 -11.31
N PRO A 66 -5.24 -7.99 -11.90
CA PRO A 66 -4.64 -9.11 -11.17
C PRO A 66 -3.23 -8.82 -10.64
N TYR A 67 -2.85 -7.55 -10.51
CA TYR A 67 -1.52 -7.16 -10.04
C TYR A 67 -1.44 -7.11 -8.51
N SER A 68 -0.26 -7.45 -7.98
CA SER A 68 0.14 -7.12 -6.61
C SER A 68 0.74 -5.72 -6.60
N ILE A 69 0.14 -4.82 -5.82
CA ILE A 69 0.46 -3.40 -5.84
C ILE A 69 0.71 -2.94 -4.41
N MET A 70 1.85 -2.31 -4.19
CA MET A 70 2.26 -1.76 -2.90
C MET A 70 2.38 -0.24 -3.01
N ILE A 71 1.97 0.49 -1.98
CA ILE A 71 2.24 1.92 -1.82
C ILE A 71 3.34 2.09 -0.78
N SER A 72 4.34 2.89 -1.11
CA SER A 72 5.44 3.26 -0.21
C SER A 72 5.48 4.78 -0.01
N GLU A 73 5.56 5.19 1.27
CA GLU A 73 5.73 6.57 1.71
C GLU A 73 6.81 6.61 2.79
N GLY A 74 7.99 7.16 2.49
CA GLY A 74 9.14 7.11 3.40
C GLY A 74 9.51 5.67 3.76
N HIS A 75 9.38 5.31 5.04
CA HIS A 75 9.65 3.96 5.55
C HIS A 75 8.40 3.07 5.63
N CYS A 76 7.21 3.61 5.35
CA CYS A 76 5.96 2.87 5.39
C CYS A 76 5.71 2.22 4.03
N THR A 77 5.36 0.93 4.02
CA THR A 77 4.92 0.22 2.81
C THR A 77 3.70 -0.63 3.13
N MET A 78 2.67 -0.56 2.28
CA MET A 78 1.40 -1.23 2.51
C MET A 78 0.79 -1.76 1.22
N ASN A 79 -0.09 -2.76 1.35
CA ASN A 79 -0.87 -3.26 0.23
C ASN A 79 -1.87 -2.20 -0.23
N ALA A 80 -1.77 -1.79 -1.49
CA ALA A 80 -2.59 -0.73 -2.08
C ALA A 80 -4.09 -1.08 -2.10
N LYS A 81 -4.44 -2.38 -2.08
CA LYS A 81 -5.83 -2.87 -2.06
C LYS A 81 -6.43 -2.89 -0.65
N SER A 82 -5.67 -2.55 0.38
CA SER A 82 -6.20 -2.40 1.75
C SER A 82 -6.75 -1.00 1.93
N ILE A 83 -8.07 -0.84 1.82
CA ILE A 83 -8.73 0.46 2.07
C ILE A 83 -8.41 1.01 3.46
N LEU A 84 -8.33 0.16 4.49
CA LEU A 84 -7.97 0.59 5.83
C LEU A 84 -6.52 1.10 5.89
N GLY A 85 -5.59 0.40 5.23
CA GLY A 85 -4.19 0.84 5.14
C GLY A 85 -4.08 2.17 4.41
N MET A 86 -4.70 2.27 3.24
CA MET A 86 -4.67 3.48 2.41
C MET A 86 -5.33 4.68 3.10
N LEU A 87 -6.40 4.49 3.87
CA LEU A 87 -7.00 5.59 4.64
C LEU A 87 -6.13 6.09 5.80
N ALA A 88 -5.11 5.32 6.21
CA ALA A 88 -4.15 5.73 7.23
C ALA A 88 -2.98 6.58 6.69
N ILE A 89 -2.87 6.78 5.37
CA ILE A 89 -1.81 7.60 4.76
C ILE A 89 -2.17 9.10 4.78
N SER A 90 -1.14 9.94 4.73
CA SER A 90 -1.31 11.38 4.61
C SER A 90 -1.62 11.80 3.17
N PHE A 91 -2.56 12.74 2.99
CA PHE A 91 -2.87 13.31 1.67
C PHE A 91 -1.80 14.29 1.17
N HIS A 92 -1.84 14.61 -0.12
CA HIS A 92 -1.01 15.66 -0.74
C HIS A 92 0.50 15.39 -0.69
N ARG A 93 0.89 14.12 -0.54
CA ARG A 93 2.29 13.69 -0.58
C ARG A 93 2.53 12.81 -1.80
N ILE A 94 3.74 12.90 -2.34
CA ILE A 94 4.20 12.02 -3.41
C ILE A 94 4.48 10.66 -2.76
N MET A 95 3.81 9.62 -3.25
CA MET A 95 3.99 8.24 -2.82
C MET A 95 4.50 7.39 -4.00
N THR A 96 5.21 6.32 -3.70
CA THR A 96 5.67 5.37 -4.72
C THR A 96 4.66 4.22 -4.82
N MET A 97 4.05 4.05 -5.99
CA MET A 97 3.28 2.87 -6.36
C MET A 97 4.21 1.84 -7.00
N ASN A 98 4.32 0.66 -6.40
CA ASN A 98 5.12 -0.47 -6.88
C ASN A 98 4.20 -1.59 -7.36
N ILE A 99 4.28 -1.92 -8.64
CA ILE A 99 3.51 -2.99 -9.29
C ILE A 99 4.46 -4.16 -9.52
N HIS A 100 4.15 -5.33 -8.94
CA HIS A 100 4.91 -6.56 -9.19
C HIS A 100 4.40 -7.22 -10.47
N ALA A 101 5.04 -6.88 -11.59
CA ALA A 101 4.75 -7.38 -12.92
C ALA A 101 5.90 -7.05 -13.88
N ASP A 102 6.04 -7.82 -14.95
CA ASP A 102 7.01 -7.53 -16.03
C ASP A 102 6.50 -6.43 -16.99
N SER A 103 5.17 -6.33 -17.16
CA SER A 103 4.44 -5.23 -17.83
C SER A 103 3.09 -5.03 -17.14
N ALA A 104 2.58 -3.80 -17.13
CA ALA A 104 1.29 -3.42 -16.56
C ALA A 104 0.69 -2.18 -17.28
N ASP A 105 0.86 -2.10 -18.60
CA ASP A 105 0.49 -0.92 -19.38
C ASP A 105 -1.02 -0.59 -19.28
N ASP A 106 -1.86 -1.63 -19.17
CA ASP A 106 -3.31 -1.53 -18.95
C ASP A 106 -3.66 -0.83 -17.63
N LEU A 107 -3.02 -1.25 -16.54
CA LEU A 107 -3.20 -0.62 -15.23
C LEU A 107 -2.64 0.80 -15.23
N LEU A 108 -1.46 1.01 -15.83
CA LEU A 108 -0.80 2.32 -15.89
C LEU A 108 -1.66 3.35 -16.64
N GLU A 109 -2.33 2.94 -17.72
CA GLU A 109 -3.29 3.79 -18.42
C GLU A 109 -4.49 4.12 -17.52
N ALA A 110 -5.06 3.11 -16.84
CA ALA A 110 -6.23 3.28 -15.99
C ALA A 110 -5.99 4.18 -14.77
N VAL A 111 -4.78 4.18 -14.22
CA VAL A 111 -4.40 5.04 -13.07
C VAL A 111 -3.62 6.30 -13.47
N SER A 112 -3.49 6.57 -14.77
CA SER A 112 -2.68 7.66 -15.33
C SER A 112 -2.93 9.02 -14.68
N LYS A 113 -4.18 9.33 -14.33
CA LYS A 113 -4.56 10.58 -13.67
C LYS A 113 -3.96 10.78 -12.26
N PHE A 114 -3.55 9.71 -11.60
CA PHE A 114 -2.91 9.75 -10.28
C PHE A 114 -1.38 9.80 -10.38
N ILE A 115 -0.81 9.46 -11.55
CA ILE A 115 0.62 9.44 -11.78
C ILE A 115 1.16 10.87 -11.83
N CYS A 116 2.21 11.13 -11.07
CA CYS A 116 2.90 12.41 -11.02
C CYS A 116 4.28 12.29 -11.68
N ASN A 117 4.53 13.11 -12.70
CA ASN A 117 5.83 13.18 -13.37
C ASN A 117 6.78 14.22 -12.75
N GLU A 118 6.33 14.99 -11.76
CA GLU A 118 7.10 16.09 -11.18
C GLU A 118 7.63 15.71 -9.80
N TYR A 119 8.96 15.60 -9.68
CA TYR A 119 9.64 15.69 -8.39
C TYR A 119 9.64 17.15 -7.94
N ARG A 120 8.51 17.64 -7.41
CA ARG A 120 8.51 18.96 -6.78
C ARG A 120 9.16 18.83 -5.41
N GLN A 121 10.49 18.96 -5.39
CA GLN A 121 11.25 19.25 -4.18
C GLN A 121 10.68 20.56 -3.63
N VAL A 122 9.93 20.48 -2.54
CA VAL A 122 9.55 21.68 -1.79
C VAL A 122 10.80 22.07 -1.02
N GLY A 123 11.50 23.09 -1.54
CA GLY A 123 12.58 23.77 -0.84
C GLY A 123 12.08 24.60 0.33
#